data_AF-A0A317IDV0-F1
#
_entry.id   AF-A0A317IDV0-F1
#
_cell.length_a   1.000
_cell.length_b   1.000
_cell.length_c   1.000
_cell.angle_alpha   90.00
_cell.angle_beta   90.00
_cell.angle_gamma   90.00
#
_symmetry.space_group_name_H-M   'P 1'
#
loop_
_entity.id
_entity.type
_entity.pdbx_description
1 polymer ?
#
loop_
_entity_poly.entity_id
_entity_poly.type
_entity_poly.pdbx_seq_one_letter_code
_entity_poly.pdbx_strand_id
1 'polypeptide(L)'
;GNKKTTFLNARTSGYIPHLDLIIVRWIQFISGAIYTGMLFFYLCILPKGSLQSASIEKKYRKIFQIAYVLLFLSILINLPLQAVIQTNRSWLEVWDLSIFKDLITSSTFGQVWVFQFILTLLLVRFSFRIFAKKNNRFLWIAFILGNTLLVLKAMTSHASTAENKILAITMDSLHLAASSIWIGSLIAMIAFLPLRKKEEGKIFFRGIVHLFFPWGVFFVFILAASGVYSSFLYIPTINSIFHTNYGKVLLGKIILFFIMLLFALVNSIKARKHKGNGWRFSLWGETLTGLAALVLAVILTNLPTAMAAPGPFNETKALDKNTISLRVGPNVSGPNTFDVSVKDQKGKPITNIQQVSLTFTSKEIAMGDNTIIVQKIADGHYQTQGMYFNMAGCWNVHVHVLTKSLEDVDADFSVLVGSQ
;
A
#
# COMPACT_ATOMS: atom_id res chain seq x y z
N GLY A 1 -22.59 -8.33 39.08
CA GLY A 1 -21.85 -9.26 38.21
C GLY A 1 -21.57 -8.60 36.88
N ASN A 2 -20.33 -8.14 36.66
CA ASN A 2 -19.89 -7.46 35.44
C ASN A 2 -19.87 -8.46 34.27
N LYS A 3 -20.96 -8.54 33.50
CA LYS A 3 -20.90 -9.10 32.14
C LYS A 3 -20.12 -8.10 31.28
N LYS A 4 -18.81 -8.34 31.15
CA LYS A 4 -18.02 -7.81 30.04
C LYS A 4 -18.79 -8.14 28.76
N THR A 5 -19.35 -7.13 28.11
CA THR A 5 -19.78 -7.20 26.72
C THR A 5 -18.52 -7.43 25.90
N THR A 6 -18.14 -8.70 25.77
CA THR A 6 -17.18 -9.15 24.78
C THR A 6 -17.79 -8.81 23.43
N PHE A 7 -17.39 -7.67 22.88
CA PHE A 7 -17.19 -7.53 21.45
C PHE A 7 -16.27 -8.70 21.10
N LEU A 8 -16.87 -9.84 20.75
CA LEU A 8 -16.15 -10.91 20.06
C LEU A 8 -15.47 -10.18 18.92
N ASN A 9 -14.16 -10.13 19.00
CA ASN A 9 -13.27 -9.58 18.00
C ASN A 9 -13.85 -9.96 16.65
N ALA A 10 -14.57 -9.04 16.01
CA ALA A 10 -14.91 -9.15 14.61
C ALA A 10 -13.57 -8.92 13.92
N ARG A 11 -12.73 -9.97 13.95
CA ARG A 11 -11.54 -10.07 13.13
C ARG A 11 -12.11 -9.90 11.74
N THR A 12 -11.79 -8.78 11.11
CA THR A 12 -11.85 -8.65 9.66
C THR A 12 -11.14 -9.89 9.12
N SER A 13 -11.88 -10.91 8.69
CA SER A 13 -11.32 -12.09 8.03
C SER A 13 -10.96 -11.73 6.60
N GLY A 14 -10.37 -10.54 6.41
CA GLY A 14 -9.70 -10.18 5.18
C GLY A 14 -8.44 -11.03 5.08
N TYR A 15 -8.15 -11.48 3.86
CA TYR A 15 -6.94 -12.20 3.54
C TYR A 15 -5.70 -11.52 4.16
N ILE A 16 -4.96 -12.25 4.99
CA ILE A 16 -3.67 -11.80 5.52
C ILE A 16 -2.60 -12.34 4.58
N PRO A 17 -1.73 -11.49 4.02
CA PRO A 17 -0.67 -11.94 3.12
C PRO A 17 0.21 -13.01 3.78
N HIS A 18 0.24 -14.19 3.17
CA HIS A 18 1.10 -15.28 3.62
C HIS A 18 2.59 -15.02 3.28
N LEU A 19 3.49 -15.76 3.93
CA LEU A 19 4.94 -15.57 3.78
C LEU A 19 5.43 -15.77 2.35
N ASP A 20 4.87 -16.73 1.63
CA ASP A 20 5.18 -17.01 0.23
C ASP A 20 4.90 -15.79 -0.67
N LEU A 21 3.73 -15.17 -0.52
CA LEU A 21 3.36 -13.94 -1.21
C LEU A 21 4.33 -12.81 -0.87
N ILE A 22 4.61 -12.61 0.42
CA ILE A 22 5.49 -11.53 0.88
C ILE A 22 6.88 -11.70 0.26
N ILE A 23 7.44 -12.91 0.30
CA ILE A 23 8.78 -13.21 -0.22
C ILE A 23 8.82 -13.00 -1.74
N VAL A 24 7.90 -13.60 -2.50
CA VAL A 24 7.91 -13.51 -3.98
C VAL A 24 7.76 -12.07 -4.45
N ARG A 25 6.79 -11.33 -3.90
CA ARG A 25 6.56 -9.93 -4.28
C ARG A 25 7.66 -9.00 -3.79
N TRP A 26 8.26 -9.26 -2.63
CA TRP A 26 9.40 -8.47 -2.16
C TRP A 26 10.63 -8.69 -3.04
N ILE A 27 10.90 -9.93 -3.46
CA ILE A 27 11.94 -10.23 -4.45
C ILE A 27 11.65 -9.49 -5.75
N GLN A 28 10.40 -9.46 -6.23
CA GLN A 28 10.02 -8.70 -7.42
C GLN A 28 10.29 -7.20 -7.28
N PHE A 29 9.90 -6.60 -6.15
CA PHE A 29 10.10 -5.17 -5.89
C PHE A 29 11.57 -4.79 -5.75
N ILE A 30 12.35 -5.53 -4.96
CA ILE A 30 13.77 -5.24 -4.77
C ILE A 30 14.56 -5.46 -6.05
N SER A 31 14.28 -6.51 -6.80
CA SER A 31 14.96 -6.79 -8.07
C SER A 31 14.61 -5.77 -9.15
N GLY A 32 13.34 -5.36 -9.25
CA GLY A 32 12.90 -4.26 -10.11
C GLY A 32 13.54 -2.92 -9.74
N ALA A 33 13.65 -2.63 -8.44
CA ALA A 33 14.33 -1.44 -7.93
C ALA A 33 15.82 -1.44 -8.30
N ILE A 34 16.52 -2.54 -8.05
CA ILE A 34 17.93 -2.68 -8.40
C ILE A 34 18.11 -2.56 -9.92
N TYR A 35 17.26 -3.22 -10.73
CA TYR A 35 17.37 -3.21 -12.18
C TYR A 35 17.24 -1.79 -12.76
N THR A 36 16.13 -1.11 -12.46
CA THR A 36 15.85 0.23 -12.99
C THR A 36 16.75 1.30 -12.37
N GLY A 37 17.00 1.24 -11.06
CA GLY A 37 17.86 2.19 -10.35
C GLY A 37 19.32 2.07 -10.74
N MET A 38 19.86 0.87 -11.02
CA MET A 38 21.21 0.74 -11.55
C MET A 38 21.32 1.23 -13.00
N LEU A 39 20.29 1.06 -13.84
CA LEU A 39 20.31 1.65 -15.19
C LEU A 39 20.33 3.18 -15.12
N PHE A 40 19.46 3.76 -14.29
CA PHE A 40 19.43 5.19 -14.03
C PHE A 40 20.77 5.70 -13.48
N PHE A 41 21.31 5.02 -12.47
CA PHE A 41 22.58 5.39 -11.86
C PHE A 41 23.72 5.41 -12.88
N TYR A 42 23.78 4.41 -13.76
CA TYR A 42 24.77 4.36 -14.84
C TYR A 42 24.57 5.50 -15.85
N LEU A 43 23.33 5.80 -16.24
CA LEU A 43 23.01 6.78 -17.29
C LEU A 43 23.18 8.23 -16.83
N CYS A 44 22.75 8.54 -15.61
CA CYS A 44 22.56 9.90 -15.14
C CYS A 44 23.56 10.34 -14.06
N ILE A 45 24.10 9.40 -13.28
CA ILE A 45 24.90 9.71 -12.08
C ILE A 45 26.37 9.35 -12.26
N LEU A 46 26.65 8.21 -12.88
CA LEU A 46 28.01 7.70 -12.99
C LEU A 46 28.81 8.54 -14.01
N PRO A 47 29.93 9.16 -13.61
CA PRO A 47 30.77 9.92 -14.54
C PRO A 47 31.33 9.01 -15.64
N LYS A 48 31.42 9.53 -16.88
CA LYS A 48 31.99 8.78 -18.01
C LYS A 48 33.42 8.35 -17.69
N GLY A 49 33.75 7.09 -17.96
CA GLY A 49 35.09 6.52 -17.69
C GLY A 49 35.28 5.94 -16.29
N SER A 50 34.31 6.06 -15.38
CA SER A 50 34.48 5.60 -13.98
C SER A 50 34.51 4.08 -13.80
N LEU A 51 34.06 3.31 -14.79
CA LEU A 51 34.10 1.84 -14.79
C LEU A 51 35.37 1.28 -15.46
N GLN A 52 36.45 2.06 -15.55
CA GLN A 52 37.73 1.59 -16.09
C GLN A 52 38.36 0.48 -15.22
N SER A 53 38.05 0.41 -13.92
CA SER A 53 38.49 -0.71 -13.09
C SER A 53 37.64 -1.95 -13.36
N ALA A 54 38.28 -2.99 -13.90
CA ALA A 54 37.65 -4.28 -14.22
C ALA A 54 36.94 -4.92 -13.01
N SER A 55 37.43 -4.69 -11.78
CA SER A 55 36.82 -5.23 -10.55
C SER A 55 35.47 -4.58 -10.24
N ILE A 56 35.37 -3.26 -10.39
CA ILE A 56 34.13 -2.52 -10.14
C ILE A 56 33.10 -2.88 -11.21
N GLU A 57 33.51 -2.91 -12.48
CA GLU A 57 32.62 -3.29 -13.58
C GLU A 57 32.08 -4.71 -13.42
N LYS A 58 32.94 -5.66 -13.03
CA LYS A 58 32.52 -7.04 -12.73
C LYS A 58 31.51 -7.09 -11.59
N LYS A 59 31.72 -6.33 -10.50
CA LYS A 59 30.78 -6.26 -9.38
C LYS A 59 29.44 -5.64 -9.79
N TYR A 60 29.47 -4.51 -10.50
CA TYR A 60 28.28 -3.81 -10.99
C TYR A 60 27.45 -4.72 -11.90
N ARG A 61 28.10 -5.32 -12.90
CA ARG A 61 27.48 -6.29 -13.81
C ARG A 61 26.89 -7.49 -13.07
N LYS A 62 27.62 -8.05 -12.08
CA LYS A 62 27.13 -9.19 -11.30
C LYS A 62 25.86 -8.84 -10.52
N ILE A 63 25.82 -7.69 -9.85
CA ILE A 63 24.63 -7.24 -9.11
C ILE A 63 23.46 -7.04 -10.09
N PHE A 64 23.69 -6.39 -11.23
CA PHE A 64 22.66 -6.16 -12.24
C PHE A 64 22.10 -7.46 -12.83
N GLN A 65 22.97 -8.43 -13.13
CA GLN A 65 22.56 -9.75 -13.63
C GLN A 65 21.78 -10.55 -12.58
N ILE A 66 22.21 -10.53 -11.31
CA ILE A 66 21.47 -11.17 -10.22
C ILE A 66 20.08 -10.53 -10.08
N ALA A 67 19.99 -9.19 -10.14
CA ALA A 67 18.71 -8.49 -10.09
C ALA A 67 17.80 -8.92 -11.25
N TYR A 68 18.32 -9.01 -12.49
CA TYR A 68 17.54 -9.50 -13.61
C TYR A 68 17.05 -10.95 -13.41
N VAL A 69 17.91 -11.86 -12.96
CA VAL A 69 17.54 -13.27 -12.73
C VAL A 69 16.46 -13.37 -11.65
N LEU A 70 16.62 -12.64 -10.54
CA LEU A 70 15.61 -12.61 -9.47
C LEU A 70 14.30 -11.99 -9.95
N LEU A 71 14.35 -10.94 -10.77
CA LEU A 71 13.17 -10.32 -11.36
C LEU A 71 12.42 -11.31 -12.26
N PHE A 72 13.14 -11.99 -13.15
CA PHE A 72 12.58 -13.02 -14.03
C PHE A 72 11.94 -14.17 -13.24
N LEU A 73 12.66 -14.74 -12.27
CA LEU A 73 12.15 -15.82 -11.42
C LEU A 73 10.93 -15.39 -10.61
N SER A 74 10.93 -14.18 -10.05
CA SER A 74 9.80 -13.67 -9.28
C SER A 74 8.55 -13.46 -10.14
N ILE A 75 8.71 -12.98 -11.38
CA ILE A 75 7.61 -12.85 -12.34
C ILE A 75 7.10 -14.23 -12.72
N LEU A 76 7.98 -15.20 -13.00
CA LEU A 76 7.59 -16.57 -13.33
C LEU A 76 6.77 -17.22 -12.19
N ILE A 77 7.22 -17.08 -10.94
CA ILE A 77 6.56 -17.65 -9.74
C ILE A 77 5.24 -16.91 -9.41
N ASN A 78 5.05 -15.68 -9.88
CA ASN A 78 3.84 -14.90 -9.59
C ASN A 78 2.57 -15.53 -10.16
N LEU A 79 2.66 -16.25 -11.29
CA LEU A 79 1.51 -16.92 -11.89
C LEU A 79 0.96 -18.06 -11.01
N PRO A 80 1.76 -19.06 -10.61
CA PRO A 80 1.30 -20.09 -9.68
C PRO A 80 0.95 -19.54 -8.30
N LEU A 81 1.66 -18.51 -7.81
CA LEU A 81 1.27 -17.82 -6.58
C LEU A 81 -0.14 -17.23 -6.69
N GLN A 82 -0.47 -16.58 -7.81
CA GLN A 82 -1.80 -16.02 -8.01
C GLN A 82 -2.88 -17.12 -8.14
N ALA A 83 -2.55 -18.25 -8.76
CA ALA A 83 -3.43 -19.41 -8.82
C ALA A 83 -3.74 -19.97 -7.41
N VAL A 84 -2.74 -20.07 -6.53
CA VAL A 84 -2.91 -20.46 -5.12
C VAL A 84 -3.90 -19.52 -4.42
N ILE A 85 -3.72 -18.21 -4.58
CA ILE A 85 -4.55 -17.20 -3.92
C ILE A 85 -6.00 -17.24 -4.41
N GLN A 86 -6.22 -17.36 -5.72
CA GLN A 86 -7.58 -17.29 -6.29
C GLN A 86 -8.38 -18.59 -6.13
N THR A 87 -7.70 -19.74 -6.19
CA THR A 87 -8.38 -21.04 -6.06
C THR A 87 -8.43 -21.52 -4.61
N ASN A 88 -7.70 -20.86 -3.70
CA ASN A 88 -7.51 -21.28 -2.32
C ASN A 88 -7.00 -22.72 -2.18
N ARG A 89 -6.19 -23.18 -3.15
CA ARG A 89 -5.57 -24.51 -3.21
C ARG A 89 -4.11 -24.48 -2.77
N SER A 90 -3.56 -25.64 -2.42
CA SER A 90 -2.14 -25.75 -2.06
C SER A 90 -1.21 -25.59 -3.27
N TRP A 91 0.07 -25.27 -3.03
CA TRP A 91 1.10 -25.17 -4.09
C TRP A 91 1.26 -26.44 -4.93
N LEU A 92 0.87 -27.61 -4.42
CA LEU A 92 0.97 -28.88 -5.15
C LEU A 92 -0.22 -29.10 -6.08
N GLU A 93 -1.38 -28.53 -5.76
CA GLU A 93 -2.64 -28.73 -6.47
C GLU A 93 -2.87 -27.73 -7.62
N VAL A 94 -2.10 -26.64 -7.67
CA VAL A 94 -2.27 -25.57 -8.66
C VAL A 94 -1.59 -25.84 -10.01
N TRP A 95 -0.85 -26.95 -10.16
CA TRP A 95 -0.10 -27.28 -11.38
C TRP A 95 -0.95 -27.85 -12.52
N ASP A 96 -2.26 -27.62 -12.50
CA ASP A 96 -3.16 -27.99 -13.57
C ASP A 96 -3.16 -26.93 -14.69
N LEU A 97 -2.96 -27.38 -15.94
CA LEU A 97 -2.93 -26.52 -17.11
C LEU A 97 -4.24 -25.74 -17.31
N SER A 98 -5.38 -26.32 -16.90
CA SER A 98 -6.69 -25.66 -16.98
C SER A 98 -6.75 -24.40 -16.12
N ILE A 99 -6.26 -24.46 -14.88
CA ILE A 99 -6.22 -23.32 -13.95
C ILE A 99 -5.38 -22.19 -14.54
N PHE A 100 -4.20 -22.49 -15.09
CA PHE A 100 -3.35 -21.47 -15.70
C PHE A 100 -3.97 -20.87 -16.95
N LYS A 101 -4.60 -21.69 -17.79
CA LYS A 101 -5.29 -21.22 -18.99
C LYS A 101 -6.40 -20.25 -18.61
N ASP A 102 -7.26 -20.65 -17.68
CA ASP A 102 -8.37 -19.82 -17.20
C ASP A 102 -7.87 -18.52 -16.57
N LEU A 103 -6.81 -18.59 -15.75
CA LEU A 103 -6.20 -17.40 -15.15
C LEU A 103 -5.66 -16.44 -16.23
N ILE A 104 -4.99 -16.95 -17.25
CA ILE A 104 -4.41 -16.13 -18.33
C ILE A 104 -5.49 -15.51 -19.23
N THR A 105 -6.54 -16.26 -19.58
CA THR A 105 -7.56 -15.80 -20.54
C THR A 105 -8.62 -14.93 -19.87
N SER A 106 -9.03 -15.30 -18.66
CA SER A 106 -10.23 -14.78 -18.02
C SER A 106 -9.94 -13.72 -16.94
N SER A 107 -8.67 -13.51 -16.57
CA SER A 107 -8.29 -12.50 -15.57
C SER A 107 -7.41 -11.39 -16.16
N THR A 108 -7.63 -10.17 -15.68
CA THR A 108 -6.77 -9.01 -15.99
C THR A 108 -5.33 -9.22 -15.52
N PHE A 109 -5.16 -9.89 -14.36
CA PHE A 109 -3.84 -10.27 -13.85
C PHE A 109 -3.08 -11.14 -14.85
N GLY A 110 -3.72 -12.19 -15.38
CA GLY A 110 -3.10 -13.14 -16.28
C GLY A 110 -2.67 -12.50 -17.60
N GLN A 111 -3.51 -11.62 -18.17
CA GLN A 111 -3.16 -10.84 -19.35
C GLN A 111 -1.95 -9.94 -19.11
N VAL A 112 -1.92 -9.20 -18.00
CA VAL A 112 -0.78 -8.34 -17.63
C VAL A 112 0.48 -9.16 -17.37
N TRP A 113 0.35 -10.33 -16.74
CA TRP A 113 1.46 -11.24 -16.46
C TRP A 113 2.14 -11.71 -17.76
N VAL A 114 1.36 -12.04 -18.81
CA VAL A 114 1.92 -12.40 -20.12
C VAL A 114 2.79 -11.28 -20.69
N PHE A 115 2.32 -10.03 -20.64
CA PHE A 115 3.12 -8.88 -21.07
C PHE A 115 4.39 -8.71 -20.23
N GLN A 116 4.30 -8.87 -18.90
CA GLN A 116 5.48 -8.82 -18.02
C GLN A 116 6.48 -9.92 -18.37
N PHE A 117 6.01 -11.14 -18.58
CA PHE A 117 6.86 -12.27 -18.92
C PHE A 117 7.59 -12.05 -20.25
N ILE A 118 6.87 -11.68 -21.32
CA ILE A 118 7.47 -11.36 -22.63
C ILE A 118 8.50 -10.23 -22.50
N LEU A 119 8.16 -9.17 -21.77
CA LEU A 119 9.04 -8.02 -21.59
C LEU A 119 10.32 -8.39 -20.83
N THR A 120 10.24 -9.26 -19.81
CA THR A 120 11.45 -9.78 -19.15
C THR A 120 12.32 -10.61 -20.09
N LEU A 121 11.74 -11.43 -20.97
CA LEU A 121 12.50 -12.18 -21.98
C LEU A 121 13.23 -11.24 -22.95
N LEU A 122 12.61 -10.12 -23.34
CA LEU A 122 13.27 -9.11 -24.18
C LEU A 122 14.46 -8.46 -23.45
N LEU A 123 14.32 -8.23 -22.14
CA LEU A 123 15.37 -7.66 -21.30
C LEU A 123 16.61 -8.56 -21.15
N VAL A 124 16.52 -9.87 -21.39
CA VAL A 124 17.67 -10.81 -21.25
C VAL A 124 18.89 -10.34 -22.05
N ARG A 125 18.68 -9.91 -23.30
CA ARG A 125 19.78 -9.50 -24.20
C ARG A 125 20.50 -8.28 -23.65
N PHE A 126 19.75 -7.35 -23.07
CA PHE A 126 20.26 -6.15 -22.43
C PHE A 126 21.04 -6.53 -21.16
N SER A 127 20.43 -7.32 -20.27
CA SER A 127 21.03 -7.74 -18.99
C SER A 127 22.42 -8.39 -19.11
N PHE A 128 22.68 -9.11 -20.21
CA PHE A 128 23.96 -9.81 -20.41
C PHE A 128 24.94 -9.12 -21.38
N ARG A 129 24.49 -8.20 -22.25
CA ARG A 129 25.35 -7.61 -23.31
C ARG A 129 25.60 -6.11 -23.19
N ILE A 130 24.88 -5.39 -22.34
CA ILE A 130 24.90 -3.91 -22.33
C ILE A 130 26.26 -3.33 -21.93
N PHE A 131 26.94 -3.97 -20.97
CA PHE A 131 28.25 -3.54 -20.49
C PHE A 131 29.40 -3.99 -21.38
N ALA A 132 29.16 -4.90 -22.33
CA ALA A 132 30.17 -5.36 -23.29
C ALA A 132 30.37 -4.39 -24.46
N LYS A 133 29.31 -3.70 -24.90
CA LYS A 133 29.34 -2.84 -26.11
C LYS A 133 29.37 -1.32 -25.84
N LYS A 134 29.35 -0.89 -24.57
CA LYS A 134 29.39 0.54 -24.12
C LYS A 134 28.49 1.50 -24.93
N ASN A 135 27.33 1.05 -25.40
CA ASN A 135 26.43 1.86 -26.25
C ASN A 135 25.21 2.36 -25.44
N ASN A 136 25.12 3.67 -25.28
CA ASN A 136 24.07 4.33 -24.49
C ASN A 136 22.65 4.11 -25.03
N ARG A 137 22.46 3.85 -26.33
CA ARG A 137 21.11 3.62 -26.90
C ARG A 137 20.46 2.37 -26.29
N PHE A 138 21.21 1.28 -26.15
CA PHE A 138 20.69 0.05 -25.56
C PHE A 138 20.35 0.24 -24.08
N LEU A 139 21.11 1.05 -23.34
CA LEU A 139 20.84 1.37 -21.94
C LEU A 139 19.52 2.14 -21.77
N TRP A 140 19.27 3.13 -22.62
CA TRP A 140 17.99 3.84 -22.62
C TRP A 140 16.82 2.93 -22.95
N ILE A 141 16.95 2.04 -23.94
CA ILE A 141 15.92 1.05 -24.26
C ILE A 141 15.66 0.13 -23.06
N ALA A 142 16.70 -0.42 -22.44
CA ALA A 142 16.55 -1.25 -21.25
C ALA A 142 15.91 -0.50 -20.07
N PHE A 143 16.23 0.78 -19.91
CA PHE A 143 15.65 1.63 -18.87
C PHE A 143 14.16 1.87 -19.12
N ILE A 144 13.75 2.18 -20.36
CA ILE A 144 12.35 2.36 -20.74
C ILE A 144 11.57 1.05 -20.50
N LEU A 145 12.07 -0.07 -21.04
CA LEU A 145 11.43 -1.39 -20.87
C LEU A 145 11.36 -1.81 -19.39
N GLY A 146 12.39 -1.52 -18.60
CA GLY A 146 12.39 -1.76 -17.15
C GLY A 146 11.33 -0.94 -16.40
N ASN A 147 11.13 0.33 -16.77
CA ASN A 147 10.05 1.14 -16.20
C ASN A 147 8.67 0.72 -16.70
N THR A 148 8.54 0.23 -17.94
CA THR A 148 7.29 -0.35 -18.44
C THR A 148 6.85 -1.55 -17.60
N LEU A 149 7.77 -2.38 -17.09
CA LEU A 149 7.41 -3.45 -16.13
C LEU A 149 6.78 -2.91 -14.84
N LEU A 150 7.24 -1.75 -14.35
CA LEU A 150 6.68 -1.10 -13.17
C LEU A 150 5.27 -0.55 -13.44
N VAL A 151 5.04 0.01 -14.63
CA VAL A 151 3.70 0.43 -15.07
C VAL A 151 2.74 -0.76 -15.14
N LEU A 152 3.17 -1.86 -15.77
CA LEU A 152 2.39 -3.10 -15.80
C LEU A 152 2.10 -3.59 -14.38
N LYS A 153 3.03 -3.42 -13.42
CA LYS A 153 2.76 -3.77 -12.03
C LYS A 153 1.65 -2.93 -11.40
N ALA A 154 1.62 -1.62 -11.67
CA ALA A 154 0.55 -0.72 -11.20
C ALA A 154 -0.83 -1.09 -11.76
N MET A 155 -0.90 -1.66 -12.98
CA MET A 155 -2.15 -2.16 -13.55
C MET A 155 -2.75 -3.36 -12.80
N THR A 156 -1.97 -4.01 -11.92
CA THR A 156 -2.42 -5.13 -11.06
C THR A 156 -2.59 -4.73 -9.59
N SER A 157 -2.50 -3.42 -9.28
CA SER A 157 -2.68 -2.88 -7.93
C SER A 157 -4.10 -2.36 -7.70
N HIS A 158 -4.38 -1.88 -6.48
CA HIS A 158 -5.61 -1.15 -6.13
C HIS A 158 -5.87 0.08 -7.02
N ALA A 159 -4.88 0.55 -7.77
CA ALA A 159 -5.06 1.65 -8.72
C ALA A 159 -5.98 1.27 -9.89
N SER A 160 -6.05 -0.02 -10.23
CA SER A 160 -6.86 -0.53 -11.35
C SER A 160 -8.38 -0.48 -11.10
N THR A 161 -8.79 -0.40 -9.83
CA THR A 161 -10.19 -0.36 -9.40
C THR A 161 -10.67 1.03 -8.99
N ALA A 162 -9.81 2.05 -9.08
CA ALA A 162 -10.17 3.43 -8.81
C ALA A 162 -11.17 3.98 -9.84
N GLU A 163 -11.96 4.99 -9.46
CA GLU A 163 -12.87 5.69 -10.38
C GLU A 163 -12.11 6.28 -11.58
N ASN A 164 -11.07 7.08 -11.31
CA ASN A 164 -10.14 7.57 -12.34
C ASN A 164 -8.93 6.64 -12.46
N LYS A 165 -9.10 5.54 -13.20
CA LYS A 165 -8.08 4.51 -13.42
C LYS A 165 -6.78 5.07 -14.00
N ILE A 166 -6.87 5.97 -14.97
CA ILE A 166 -5.69 6.52 -15.67
C ILE A 166 -4.82 7.28 -14.68
N LEU A 167 -5.42 8.20 -13.91
CA LEU A 167 -4.68 9.00 -12.93
C LEU A 167 -4.12 8.12 -11.80
N ALA A 168 -4.92 7.18 -11.28
CA ALA A 168 -4.48 6.29 -10.22
C ALA A 168 -3.31 5.41 -10.63
N ILE A 169 -3.39 4.77 -11.81
CA ILE A 169 -2.30 3.93 -12.34
C ILE A 169 -1.07 4.79 -12.62
N THR A 170 -1.23 6.01 -13.11
CA THR A 170 -0.11 6.94 -13.34
C THR A 170 0.59 7.31 -12.03
N MET A 171 -0.15 7.68 -10.99
CA MET A 171 0.42 8.03 -9.68
C MET A 171 1.10 6.83 -9.02
N ASP A 172 0.51 5.64 -9.09
CA ASP A 172 1.12 4.41 -8.58
C ASP A 172 2.39 4.03 -9.37
N SER A 173 2.36 4.19 -10.71
CA SER A 173 3.53 3.97 -11.56
C SER A 173 4.67 4.95 -11.25
N LEU A 174 4.36 6.23 -11.06
CA LEU A 174 5.33 7.26 -10.67
C LEU A 174 5.91 6.97 -9.28
N HIS A 175 5.08 6.53 -8.32
CA HIS A 175 5.52 6.12 -7.00
C HIS A 175 6.50 4.93 -7.07
N LEU A 176 6.13 3.89 -7.84
CA LEU A 176 6.96 2.70 -8.05
C LEU A 176 8.27 3.04 -8.77
N ALA A 177 8.25 3.87 -9.80
CA ALA A 177 9.45 4.31 -10.52
C ALA A 177 10.38 5.14 -9.61
N ALA A 178 9.85 6.13 -8.89
CA ALA A 178 10.66 6.98 -8.01
C ALA A 178 11.30 6.17 -6.86
N SER A 179 10.55 5.27 -6.21
CA SER A 179 11.08 4.40 -5.16
C SER A 179 12.11 3.40 -5.69
N SER A 180 11.85 2.82 -6.86
CA SER A 180 12.76 1.89 -7.54
C SER A 180 14.09 2.56 -7.88
N ILE A 181 14.03 3.73 -8.50
CA ILE A 181 15.23 4.46 -8.90
C ILE A 181 16.02 4.94 -7.68
N TRP A 182 15.35 5.46 -6.64
CA TRP A 182 16.01 5.91 -5.42
C TRP A 182 16.71 4.75 -4.70
N ILE A 183 15.99 3.69 -4.35
CA ILE A 183 16.55 2.54 -3.62
C ILE A 183 17.63 1.84 -4.45
N GLY A 184 17.39 1.61 -5.74
CA GLY A 184 18.37 0.99 -6.62
C GLY A 184 19.64 1.83 -6.80
N SER A 185 19.53 3.16 -6.83
CA SER A 185 20.69 4.06 -6.86
C SER A 185 21.49 4.03 -5.56
N LEU A 186 20.83 3.90 -4.39
CA LEU A 186 21.55 3.73 -3.11
C LEU A 186 22.32 2.40 -3.07
N ILE A 187 21.72 1.32 -3.56
CA ILE A 187 22.38 0.01 -3.68
C ILE A 187 23.58 0.10 -4.64
N ALA A 188 23.42 0.81 -5.76
CA ALA A 188 24.51 1.12 -6.67
C ALA A 188 25.63 1.89 -5.94
N MET A 189 25.32 2.95 -5.21
CA MET A 189 26.31 3.71 -4.41
C MET A 189 27.05 2.82 -3.40
N ILE A 190 26.35 1.93 -2.69
CA ILE A 190 26.97 0.97 -1.76
C ILE A 190 27.97 0.07 -2.49
N ALA A 191 27.70 -0.31 -3.74
CA ALA A 191 28.62 -1.12 -4.53
C ALA A 191 29.98 -0.43 -4.76
N PHE A 192 30.00 0.90 -4.90
CA PHE A 192 31.20 1.75 -5.07
C PHE A 192 31.85 2.21 -3.75
N LEU A 193 31.20 2.01 -2.60
CA LEU A 193 31.69 2.41 -1.28
C LEU A 193 33.11 1.92 -0.91
N PRO A 194 33.59 0.73 -1.37
CA PRO A 194 34.96 0.28 -1.12
C PRO A 194 36.05 1.19 -1.70
N LEU A 195 35.76 1.95 -2.77
CA LEU A 195 36.73 2.80 -3.46
C LEU A 195 37.12 4.03 -2.64
N ARG A 196 36.26 4.45 -1.72
CA ARG A 196 36.46 5.58 -0.82
C ARG A 196 37.66 5.43 0.13
N LYS A 197 38.30 4.25 0.17
CA LYS A 197 39.50 4.01 0.98
C LYS A 197 40.66 4.94 0.61
N LYS A 198 40.77 5.36 -0.67
CA LYS A 198 41.79 6.30 -1.17
C LYS A 198 41.21 7.72 -1.33
N GLU A 199 42.06 8.74 -1.30
CA GLU A 199 41.66 10.15 -1.42
C GLU A 199 40.93 10.45 -2.73
N GLU A 200 41.45 9.94 -3.86
CA GLU A 200 40.80 10.01 -5.18
C GLU A 200 39.39 9.40 -5.16
N GLY A 201 39.22 8.27 -4.44
CA GLY A 201 37.94 7.61 -4.28
C GLY A 201 36.96 8.41 -3.41
N LYS A 202 37.43 9.25 -2.48
CA LYS A 202 36.58 10.17 -1.72
C LYS A 202 36.04 11.29 -2.63
N ILE A 203 36.89 11.85 -3.48
CA ILE A 203 36.50 12.89 -4.46
C ILE A 203 35.49 12.32 -5.45
N PHE A 204 35.77 11.13 -6.01
CA PHE A 204 34.87 10.42 -6.91
C PHE A 204 33.49 10.18 -6.29
N PHE A 205 33.45 9.61 -5.09
CA PHE A 205 32.19 9.31 -4.40
C PHE A 205 31.40 10.58 -4.05
N ARG A 206 32.10 11.67 -3.73
CA ARG A 206 31.47 12.98 -3.51
C ARG A 206 30.81 13.50 -4.78
N GLY A 207 31.46 13.36 -5.94
CA GLY A 207 30.89 13.70 -7.24
C GLY A 207 29.58 12.96 -7.51
N ILE A 208 29.56 11.64 -7.27
CA ILE A 208 28.34 10.82 -7.38
C ILE A 208 27.21 11.37 -6.50
N VAL A 209 27.49 11.70 -5.24
CA VAL A 209 26.45 12.16 -4.31
C VAL A 209 25.93 13.54 -4.70
N HIS A 210 26.80 14.45 -5.15
CA HIS A 210 26.37 15.75 -5.68
C HIS A 210 25.48 15.61 -6.91
N LEU A 211 25.81 14.70 -7.83
CA LEU A 211 24.99 14.43 -9.01
C LEU A 211 23.64 13.79 -8.63
N PHE A 212 23.61 12.93 -7.61
CA PHE A 212 22.39 12.26 -7.15
C PHE A 212 21.48 13.16 -6.31
N PHE A 213 22.03 14.14 -5.57
CA PHE A 213 21.26 14.99 -4.66
C PHE A 213 20.00 15.63 -5.27
N PRO A 214 20.05 16.34 -6.42
CA PRO A 214 18.84 16.93 -7.01
C PRO A 214 17.80 15.87 -7.41
N TRP A 215 18.25 14.72 -7.90
CA TRP A 215 17.38 13.59 -8.23
C TRP A 215 16.73 12.99 -6.99
N GLY A 216 17.47 12.84 -5.89
CA GLY A 216 16.92 12.38 -4.61
C GLY A 216 15.79 13.29 -4.12
N VAL A 217 15.96 14.61 -4.17
CA VAL A 217 14.91 15.58 -3.82
C VAL A 217 13.70 15.45 -4.75
N PHE A 218 13.93 15.30 -6.05
CA PHE A 218 12.87 15.10 -7.04
C PHE A 218 12.06 13.82 -6.79
N PHE A 219 12.72 12.69 -6.51
CA PHE A 219 12.04 11.43 -6.19
C PHE A 219 11.27 11.50 -4.87
N VAL A 220 11.82 12.18 -3.84
CA VAL A 220 11.10 12.45 -2.59
C VAL A 220 9.81 13.22 -2.86
N PHE A 221 9.85 14.25 -3.70
CA PHE A 221 8.65 15.01 -4.07
C PHE A 221 7.61 14.13 -4.76
N ILE A 222 8.02 13.33 -5.76
CA ILE A 222 7.10 12.39 -6.45
C ILE A 222 6.49 11.42 -5.44
N LEU A 223 7.27 10.83 -4.54
CA LEU A 223 6.80 9.86 -3.56
C LEU A 223 5.83 10.48 -2.56
N ALA A 224 6.10 11.71 -2.10
CA ALA A 224 5.20 12.44 -1.22
C ALA A 224 3.88 12.78 -1.94
N ALA A 225 3.95 13.37 -3.14
CA ALA A 225 2.75 13.76 -3.89
C ALA A 225 1.87 12.55 -4.26
N SER A 226 2.47 11.50 -4.82
CA SER A 226 1.76 10.26 -5.15
C SER A 226 1.23 9.53 -3.91
N GLY A 227 1.99 9.51 -2.80
CA GLY A 227 1.55 8.90 -1.54
C GLY A 227 0.38 9.65 -0.89
N VAL A 228 0.38 10.99 -0.93
CA VAL A 228 -0.73 11.81 -0.47
C VAL A 228 -1.97 11.56 -1.34
N TYR A 229 -1.80 11.55 -2.67
CA TYR A 229 -2.89 11.20 -3.60
C TYR A 229 -3.50 9.83 -3.29
N SER A 230 -2.68 8.79 -3.14
CA SER A 230 -3.16 7.44 -2.79
C SER A 230 -3.82 7.41 -1.41
N SER A 231 -3.39 8.23 -0.46
CA SER A 231 -4.01 8.30 0.87
C SER A 231 -5.43 8.84 0.79
N PHE A 232 -5.67 9.90 0.00
CA PHE A 232 -7.03 10.40 -0.25
C PHE A 232 -7.90 9.38 -0.97
N LEU A 233 -7.31 8.59 -1.87
CA LEU A 233 -8.04 7.59 -2.64
C LEU A 233 -8.40 6.33 -1.83
N TYR A 234 -7.66 6.00 -0.77
CA TYR A 234 -7.83 4.70 -0.09
C TYR A 234 -8.16 4.81 1.40
N ILE A 235 -8.06 6.00 2.00
CA ILE A 235 -8.38 6.24 3.41
C ILE A 235 -9.54 7.21 3.49
N PRO A 236 -10.75 6.73 3.83
CA PRO A 236 -11.92 7.59 3.84
C PRO A 236 -11.98 8.50 5.06
N THR A 237 -11.39 8.08 6.20
CA THR A 237 -11.42 8.84 7.45
C THR A 237 -10.11 8.71 8.22
N ILE A 238 -9.82 9.69 9.09
CA ILE A 238 -8.68 9.64 10.02
C ILE A 238 -8.79 8.43 10.95
N ASN A 239 -10.02 8.07 11.37
CA ASN A 239 -10.24 6.93 12.26
C ASN A 239 -9.77 5.60 11.62
N SER A 240 -9.96 5.46 10.31
CA SER A 240 -9.53 4.27 9.56
C SER A 240 -8.02 4.09 9.56
N ILE A 241 -7.22 5.15 9.75
CA ILE A 241 -5.75 5.06 9.86
C ILE A 241 -5.35 4.21 11.08
N PHE A 242 -6.03 4.39 12.20
CA PHE A 242 -5.65 3.76 13.47
C PHE A 242 -6.31 2.40 13.68
N HIS A 243 -7.46 2.16 13.06
CA HIS A 243 -8.28 0.96 13.34
C HIS A 243 -8.25 -0.10 12.25
N THR A 244 -7.88 0.24 11.00
CA THR A 244 -7.75 -0.73 9.91
C THR A 244 -6.34 -1.30 9.83
N ASN A 245 -6.20 -2.53 9.32
CA ASN A 245 -4.88 -3.11 9.06
C ASN A 245 -4.12 -2.32 7.98
N TYR A 246 -4.83 -1.86 6.94
CA TYR A 246 -4.29 -1.00 5.89
C TYR A 246 -3.70 0.30 6.48
N GLY A 247 -4.47 0.99 7.31
CA GLY A 247 -4.06 2.23 7.97
C GLY A 247 -2.82 2.07 8.85
N LYS A 248 -2.76 1.00 9.64
CA LYS A 248 -1.60 0.69 10.50
C LYS A 248 -0.32 0.45 9.69
N VAL A 249 -0.42 -0.29 8.59
CA VAL A 249 0.72 -0.54 7.70
C VAL A 249 1.14 0.74 6.98
N LEU A 250 0.19 1.57 6.54
CA LEU A 250 0.50 2.87 5.96
C LEU A 250 1.23 3.78 6.97
N LEU A 251 0.77 3.83 8.22
CA LEU A 251 1.42 4.60 9.28
C LEU A 251 2.88 4.15 9.46
N GLY A 252 3.13 2.84 9.45
CA GLY A 252 4.48 2.28 9.43
C GLY A 252 5.31 2.77 8.24
N LYS A 253 4.73 2.80 7.02
CA LYS A 253 5.42 3.34 5.82
C LYS A 253 5.73 4.83 5.96
N ILE A 254 4.82 5.62 6.51
CA ILE A 254 5.03 7.06 6.74
C ILE A 254 6.18 7.27 7.72
N ILE A 255 6.20 6.54 8.84
CA ILE A 255 7.30 6.61 9.82
C ILE A 255 8.63 6.24 9.16
N LEU A 256 8.68 5.12 8.43
CA LEU A 256 9.90 4.70 7.71
C LEU A 256 10.33 5.76 6.68
N PHE A 257 9.39 6.38 5.98
CA PHE A 257 9.69 7.45 5.02
C PHE A 257 10.35 8.65 5.71
N PHE A 258 9.84 9.11 6.86
CA PHE A 258 10.50 10.18 7.62
C PHE A 258 11.89 9.77 8.15
N ILE A 259 12.08 8.52 8.55
CA ILE A 259 13.40 7.99 8.93
C ILE A 259 14.36 8.02 7.73
N MET A 260 13.90 7.63 6.53
CA MET A 260 14.69 7.74 5.31
C MET A 260 15.07 9.18 4.99
N LEU A 261 14.13 10.13 5.13
CA LEU A 261 14.40 11.55 4.94
C LEU A 261 15.45 12.08 5.92
N LEU A 262 15.43 11.62 7.18
CA LEU A 262 16.45 11.96 8.16
C LEU A 262 17.83 11.46 7.72
N PHE A 263 17.95 10.21 7.26
CA PHE A 263 19.21 9.69 6.73
C PHE A 263 19.67 10.45 5.47
N ALA A 264 18.77 10.74 4.53
CA ALA A 264 19.06 11.49 3.32
C ALA A 264 19.55 12.92 3.65
N LEU A 265 18.92 13.59 4.63
CA LEU A 265 19.34 14.90 5.11
C LEU A 265 20.75 14.83 5.73
N VAL A 266 21.00 13.86 6.61
CA VAL A 266 22.32 13.63 7.21
C VAL A 266 23.38 13.37 6.14
N ASN A 267 23.06 12.55 5.12
CA ASN A 267 23.93 12.28 3.98
C ASN A 267 24.25 13.57 3.21
N SER A 268 23.24 14.41 2.93
CA SER A 268 23.42 15.69 2.22
C SER A 268 24.27 16.69 2.99
N ILE A 269 24.07 16.82 4.31
CA ILE A 269 24.84 17.74 5.17
C ILE A 269 26.29 17.29 5.24
N LYS A 270 26.54 15.98 5.43
CA LYS A 270 27.89 15.45 5.49
C LYS A 270 28.61 15.54 4.14
N ALA A 271 27.89 15.55 3.00
CA ALA A 271 28.45 15.81 1.67
C ALA A 271 28.93 17.25 1.48
N ARG A 272 28.20 18.21 2.06
CA ARG A 272 28.57 19.62 2.06
C ARG A 272 29.73 19.92 3.01
N LYS A 273 29.69 19.38 4.23
CA LYS A 273 30.65 19.72 5.32
C LYS A 273 32.01 19.01 5.26
N HIS A 274 32.34 18.26 4.20
CA HIS A 274 33.60 17.54 4.05
C HIS A 274 33.99 16.56 5.19
N LYS A 275 33.07 16.24 6.13
CA LYS A 275 33.37 15.35 7.26
C LYS A 275 33.29 13.88 6.84
N GLY A 276 34.38 13.15 7.04
CA GLY A 276 34.58 11.78 6.55
C GLY A 276 33.85 10.67 7.32
N ASN A 277 33.51 10.90 8.59
CA ASN A 277 33.09 9.83 9.51
C ASN A 277 31.58 9.56 9.49
N GLY A 278 31.18 8.28 9.60
CA GLY A 278 29.78 7.87 9.76
C GLY A 278 28.89 7.93 8.51
N TRP A 279 29.46 8.16 7.32
CA TRP A 279 28.73 8.13 6.03
C TRP A 279 28.22 6.75 5.66
N ARG A 280 29.03 5.72 5.92
CA ARG A 280 28.69 4.33 5.61
C ARG A 280 27.43 3.92 6.38
N PHE A 281 27.39 4.25 7.66
CA PHE A 281 26.25 3.94 8.53
C PHE A 281 24.97 4.63 8.05
N SER A 282 25.05 5.91 7.68
CA SER A 282 23.91 6.68 7.21
C SER A 282 23.39 6.21 5.85
N LEU A 283 24.28 5.84 4.92
CA LEU A 283 23.89 5.25 3.62
C LEU A 283 23.26 3.86 3.78
N TRP A 284 23.86 2.99 4.59
CA TRP A 284 23.29 1.68 4.90
C TRP A 284 21.97 1.80 5.65
N GLY A 285 21.86 2.75 6.58
CA GLY A 285 20.61 3.07 7.27
C GLY A 285 19.51 3.45 6.30
N GLU A 286 19.76 4.40 5.40
CA GLU A 286 18.81 4.80 4.35
C GLU A 286 18.36 3.63 3.48
N THR A 287 19.31 2.80 3.03
CA THR A 287 19.00 1.62 2.20
C THR A 287 18.19 0.57 2.97
N LEU A 288 18.58 0.23 4.21
CA LEU A 288 17.87 -0.76 5.02
C LEU A 288 16.45 -0.30 5.36
N THR A 289 16.26 0.98 5.68
CA THR A 289 14.93 1.56 5.89
C THR A 289 14.09 1.51 4.59
N GLY A 290 14.69 1.80 3.44
CA GLY A 290 14.03 1.64 2.14
C GLY A 290 13.63 0.19 1.83
N LEU A 291 14.49 -0.77 2.13
CA LEU A 291 14.18 -2.20 1.97
C LEU A 291 13.03 -2.66 2.89
N ALA A 292 12.98 -2.15 4.13
CA ALA A 292 11.87 -2.38 5.05
C ALA A 292 10.57 -1.73 4.54
N ALA A 293 10.65 -0.53 3.95
CA ALA A 293 9.50 0.13 3.34
C ALA A 293 8.95 -0.65 2.14
N LEU A 294 9.80 -1.35 1.37
CA LEU A 294 9.36 -2.28 0.32
C LEU A 294 8.60 -3.48 0.89
N VAL A 295 9.00 -4.03 2.04
CA VAL A 295 8.24 -5.11 2.70
C VAL A 295 6.85 -4.61 3.08
N LEU A 296 6.75 -3.44 3.71
CA LEU A 296 5.46 -2.84 4.04
C LEU A 296 4.64 -2.50 2.78
N ALA A 297 5.28 -2.13 1.68
CA ALA A 297 4.59 -1.92 0.40
C ALA A 297 3.96 -3.22 -0.14
N VAL A 298 4.64 -4.36 -0.02
CA VAL A 298 4.06 -5.66 -0.38
C VAL A 298 2.86 -5.98 0.49
N ILE A 299 2.96 -5.79 1.80
CA ILE A 299 1.83 -6.03 2.71
C ILE A 299 0.65 -5.11 2.36
N LEU A 300 0.90 -3.81 2.23
CA LEU A 300 -0.14 -2.81 1.95
C LEU A 300 -0.89 -3.05 0.63
N THR A 301 -0.17 -3.47 -0.41
CA THR A 301 -0.76 -3.73 -1.74
C THR A 301 -1.54 -5.03 -1.84
N ASN A 302 -1.55 -5.86 -0.79
CA ASN A 302 -2.31 -7.10 -0.72
C ASN A 302 -3.30 -7.14 0.46
N LEU A 303 -3.37 -6.07 1.25
CA LEU A 303 -4.45 -5.85 2.21
C LEU A 303 -5.64 -5.17 1.51
N PRO A 304 -6.89 -5.45 1.92
CA PRO A 304 -8.03 -4.62 1.55
C PRO A 304 -7.74 -3.16 1.89
N THR A 305 -8.14 -2.23 1.00
CA THR A 305 -7.99 -0.80 1.29
C THR A 305 -8.89 -0.39 2.45
N ALA A 306 -8.59 0.73 3.10
CA ALA A 306 -9.47 1.25 4.14
C ALA A 306 -10.81 1.77 3.57
N MET A 307 -10.95 1.95 2.25
CA MET A 307 -12.25 2.13 1.62
C MET A 307 -13.05 0.83 1.53
N ALA A 308 -12.40 -0.29 1.18
CA ALA A 308 -13.05 -1.59 1.10
C ALA A 308 -13.43 -2.14 2.48
N ALA A 309 -12.59 -1.90 3.49
CA ALA A 309 -12.80 -2.31 4.88
C ALA A 309 -12.51 -1.14 5.85
N PRO A 310 -13.43 -0.18 6.04
CA PRO A 310 -13.22 1.04 6.83
C PRO A 310 -13.07 0.80 8.33
N GLY A 311 -13.43 -0.39 8.80
CA GLY A 311 -13.47 -0.76 10.21
C GLY A 311 -14.76 -0.28 10.90
N PRO A 312 -14.95 -0.66 12.18
CA PRO A 312 -16.18 -0.36 12.90
C PRO A 312 -16.50 1.13 12.94
N PHE A 313 -17.76 1.47 12.67
CA PHE A 313 -18.28 2.82 12.85
C PHE A 313 -18.64 3.05 14.32
N ASN A 314 -18.28 4.20 14.86
CA ASN A 314 -18.62 4.59 16.24
C ASN A 314 -18.64 6.11 16.34
N GLU A 315 -19.83 6.68 16.33
CA GLU A 315 -20.05 8.13 16.46
C GLU A 315 -21.05 8.40 17.59
N THR A 316 -20.89 9.53 18.28
CA THR A 316 -21.81 10.00 19.31
C THR A 316 -22.19 11.42 19.02
N LYS A 317 -23.49 11.68 18.93
CA LYS A 317 -24.06 13.01 18.75
C LYS A 317 -24.68 13.49 20.05
N ALA A 318 -24.28 14.68 20.46
CA ALA A 318 -24.92 15.40 21.56
C ALA A 318 -26.11 16.19 20.99
N LEU A 319 -27.28 15.95 21.57
CA LEU A 319 -28.53 16.67 21.33
C LEU A 319 -28.84 17.53 22.57
N ASP A 320 -29.86 18.37 22.47
CA ASP A 320 -30.17 19.36 23.51
C ASP A 320 -30.34 18.77 24.91
N LYS A 321 -30.94 17.57 25.04
CA LYS A 321 -31.19 16.92 26.35
C LYS A 321 -30.50 15.57 26.50
N ASN A 322 -30.05 14.97 25.40
CA ASN A 322 -29.65 13.56 25.32
C ASN A 322 -28.40 13.39 24.45
N THR A 323 -27.71 12.28 24.58
CA THR A 323 -26.66 11.87 23.66
C THR A 323 -27.04 10.53 23.02
N ILE A 324 -26.96 10.46 21.70
CA ILE A 324 -27.17 9.22 20.94
C ILE A 324 -25.82 8.76 20.39
N SER A 325 -25.44 7.54 20.71
CA SER A 325 -24.28 6.86 20.14
C SER A 325 -24.74 5.74 19.22
N LEU A 326 -24.23 5.74 17.99
CA LEU A 326 -24.41 4.65 17.04
C LEU A 326 -23.06 3.94 16.82
N ARG A 327 -23.05 2.63 17.02
CA ARG A 327 -21.93 1.76 16.70
C ARG A 327 -22.36 0.69 15.72
N VAL A 328 -21.60 0.54 14.63
CA VAL A 328 -21.84 -0.48 13.62
C VAL A 328 -20.58 -1.28 13.37
N GLY A 329 -20.67 -2.61 13.42
CA GLY A 329 -19.54 -3.50 13.17
C GLY A 329 -19.96 -4.75 12.40
N PRO A 330 -19.16 -5.23 11.44
CA PRO A 330 -17.83 -4.75 11.05
C PRO A 330 -17.80 -3.55 10.07
N ASN A 331 -18.97 -2.99 9.73
CA ASN A 331 -19.16 -1.87 8.79
C ASN A 331 -18.77 -2.19 7.34
N VAL A 332 -19.32 -3.28 6.84
CA VAL A 332 -19.13 -3.78 5.46
C VAL A 332 -20.48 -4.14 4.84
N SER A 333 -20.55 -4.28 3.53
CA SER A 333 -21.73 -4.82 2.85
C SER A 333 -22.01 -6.24 3.34
N GLY A 334 -23.26 -6.50 3.73
CA GLY A 334 -23.69 -7.77 4.32
C GLY A 334 -23.98 -7.68 5.82
N PRO A 335 -23.70 -8.73 6.61
CA PRO A 335 -24.14 -8.81 8.00
C PRO A 335 -23.38 -7.85 8.91
N ASN A 336 -24.13 -7.00 9.61
CA ASN A 336 -23.61 -6.08 10.61
C ASN A 336 -24.42 -6.14 11.90
N THR A 337 -23.77 -5.83 13.01
CA THR A 337 -24.40 -5.54 14.29
C THR A 337 -24.50 -4.03 14.46
N PHE A 338 -25.70 -3.56 14.79
CA PHE A 338 -26.02 -2.16 15.04
C PHE A 338 -26.34 -2.02 16.52
N ASP A 339 -25.59 -1.18 17.22
CA ASP A 339 -25.73 -0.92 18.64
C ASP A 339 -26.02 0.57 18.84
N VAL A 340 -27.12 0.87 19.52
CA VAL A 340 -27.57 2.23 19.80
C VAL A 340 -27.58 2.42 21.31
N SER A 341 -26.84 3.42 21.77
CA SER A 341 -26.84 3.84 23.17
C SER A 341 -27.44 5.23 23.29
N VAL A 342 -28.43 5.38 24.18
CA VAL A 342 -29.12 6.64 24.45
C VAL A 342 -28.92 6.98 25.92
N LYS A 343 -28.29 8.13 26.18
CA LYS A 343 -27.97 8.62 27.52
C LYS A 343 -28.45 10.05 27.71
N ASP A 344 -28.67 10.44 28.97
CA ASP A 344 -28.92 11.83 29.34
C ASP A 344 -27.63 12.67 29.31
N GLN A 345 -27.73 13.99 29.52
CA GLN A 345 -26.57 14.89 29.62
C GLN A 345 -25.59 14.50 30.75
N LYS A 346 -26.03 13.75 31.76
CA LYS A 346 -25.21 13.28 32.89
C LYS A 346 -24.55 11.92 32.58
N GLY A 347 -24.71 11.40 31.37
CA GLY A 347 -24.16 10.12 30.91
C GLY A 347 -24.89 8.90 31.45
N LYS A 348 -26.07 9.05 32.07
CA LYS A 348 -26.89 7.93 32.56
C LYS A 348 -27.79 7.40 31.46
N PRO A 349 -28.03 6.08 31.38
CA PRO A 349 -28.92 5.51 30.39
C PRO A 349 -30.36 5.96 30.61
N ILE A 350 -31.05 6.29 29.51
CA ILE A 350 -32.46 6.72 29.56
C ILE A 350 -33.36 5.47 29.71
N THR A 351 -34.25 5.49 30.70
CA THR A 351 -35.12 4.33 31.05
C THR A 351 -36.54 4.46 30.49
N ASN A 352 -36.98 5.67 30.13
CA ASN A 352 -38.33 5.97 29.64
C ASN A 352 -38.44 5.89 28.10
N ILE A 353 -37.66 5.03 27.43
CA ILE A 353 -37.76 4.81 25.99
C ILE A 353 -38.82 3.73 25.71
N GLN A 354 -39.73 4.03 24.79
CA GLN A 354 -40.77 3.11 24.30
C GLN A 354 -40.26 2.30 23.11
N GLN A 355 -39.63 2.95 22.13
CA GLN A 355 -39.16 2.31 20.90
C GLN A 355 -37.91 3.01 20.36
N VAL A 356 -37.03 2.24 19.71
CA VAL A 356 -35.95 2.76 18.88
C VAL A 356 -36.07 2.14 17.50
N SER A 357 -36.06 2.96 16.46
CA SER A 357 -36.01 2.53 15.07
C SER A 357 -34.81 3.09 14.33
N LEU A 358 -34.32 2.32 13.37
CA LEU A 358 -33.25 2.71 12.46
C LEU A 358 -33.80 2.73 11.04
N THR A 359 -33.61 3.85 10.35
CA THR A 359 -33.92 3.97 8.93
C THR A 359 -32.62 4.08 8.13
N PHE A 360 -32.45 3.20 7.15
CA PHE A 360 -31.28 3.12 6.30
C PHE A 360 -31.61 3.67 4.92
N THR A 361 -30.86 4.69 4.50
CA THR A 361 -31.01 5.34 3.19
C THR A 361 -29.65 5.41 2.49
N SER A 362 -29.53 4.90 1.27
CA SER A 362 -28.32 5.08 0.47
C SER A 362 -28.28 6.50 -0.10
N LYS A 363 -27.12 7.16 0.01
CA LYS A 363 -26.90 8.52 -0.53
C LYS A 363 -26.50 8.52 -2.01
N GLU A 364 -26.14 7.36 -2.54
CA GLU A 364 -25.59 7.23 -3.90
C GLU A 364 -26.61 6.63 -4.87
N ILE A 365 -27.43 5.69 -4.41
CA ILE A 365 -28.43 5.00 -5.24
C ILE A 365 -29.78 5.05 -4.54
N ALA A 366 -30.79 5.59 -5.23
CA ALA A 366 -32.15 5.61 -4.73
C ALA A 366 -32.75 4.19 -4.71
N MET A 367 -32.79 3.57 -3.52
CA MET A 367 -33.31 2.22 -3.30
C MET A 367 -34.55 2.18 -2.41
N GLY A 368 -35.03 3.35 -1.97
CA GLY A 368 -36.04 3.45 -0.91
C GLY A 368 -35.43 3.26 0.47
N ASP A 369 -36.21 3.63 1.49
CA ASP A 369 -35.80 3.58 2.88
C ASP A 369 -36.17 2.23 3.50
N ASN A 370 -35.23 1.65 4.25
CA ASN A 370 -35.49 0.45 5.03
C ASN A 370 -35.53 0.81 6.51
N THR A 371 -36.68 0.63 7.16
CA THR A 371 -36.86 0.95 8.58
C THR A 371 -37.03 -0.32 9.40
N ILE A 372 -36.29 -0.42 10.50
CA ILE A 372 -36.36 -1.54 11.43
C ILE A 372 -36.53 -1.06 12.86
N ILE A 373 -37.15 -1.90 13.69
CA ILE A 373 -37.22 -1.69 15.14
C ILE A 373 -36.05 -2.43 15.79
N VAL A 374 -35.32 -1.75 16.66
CA VAL A 374 -34.15 -2.29 17.36
C VAL A 374 -34.58 -2.89 18.70
N GLN A 375 -34.04 -4.06 19.04
CA GLN A 375 -34.40 -4.74 20.28
C GLN A 375 -33.68 -4.14 21.48
N LYS A 376 -34.41 -3.99 22.59
CA LYS A 376 -33.84 -3.52 23.87
C LYS A 376 -33.03 -4.63 24.53
N ILE A 377 -31.75 -4.36 24.80
CA ILE A 377 -30.90 -5.26 25.61
C ILE A 377 -30.91 -4.83 27.07
N ALA A 378 -30.81 -3.52 27.31
CA ALA A 378 -30.85 -2.91 28.64
C ALA A 378 -31.41 -1.49 28.55
N ASP A 379 -31.64 -0.84 29.69
CA ASP A 379 -32.04 0.57 29.68
C ASP A 379 -31.01 1.43 28.95
N GLY A 380 -31.49 2.27 28.02
CA GLY A 380 -30.67 3.09 27.13
C GLY A 380 -29.76 2.32 26.15
N HIS A 381 -29.90 1.00 26.00
CA HIS A 381 -29.04 0.16 25.15
C HIS A 381 -29.85 -0.78 24.28
N TYR A 382 -29.71 -0.62 22.96
CA TYR A 382 -30.49 -1.32 21.95
C TYR A 382 -29.55 -1.94 20.92
N GLN A 383 -29.88 -3.14 20.44
CA GLN A 383 -29.06 -3.82 19.45
C GLN A 383 -29.91 -4.62 18.47
N THR A 384 -29.42 -4.72 17.25
CA THR A 384 -29.93 -5.63 16.23
C THR A 384 -28.78 -6.13 15.35
N GLN A 385 -28.99 -7.25 14.67
CA GLN A 385 -28.06 -7.80 13.71
C GLN A 385 -28.82 -8.12 12.42
N GLY A 386 -28.25 -7.76 11.28
CA GLY A 386 -28.87 -8.02 9.99
C GLY A 386 -28.05 -7.51 8.82
N MET A 387 -28.56 -7.76 7.62
CA MET A 387 -27.95 -7.34 6.35
C MET A 387 -28.61 -6.06 5.83
N TYR A 388 -28.64 -5.02 6.66
CA TYR A 388 -29.29 -3.75 6.31
C TYR A 388 -28.44 -2.87 5.40
N PHE A 389 -27.11 -3.04 5.46
CA PHE A 389 -26.20 -2.54 4.44
C PHE A 389 -26.05 -3.59 3.33
N ASN A 390 -26.82 -3.45 2.26
CA ASN A 390 -26.83 -4.40 1.13
C ASN A 390 -25.78 -4.06 0.05
N MET A 391 -25.14 -2.90 0.13
CA MET A 391 -24.05 -2.48 -0.76
C MET A 391 -23.07 -1.55 -0.04
N ALA A 392 -21.87 -1.47 -0.60
CA ALA A 392 -20.87 -0.48 -0.22
C ALA A 392 -21.31 0.94 -0.62
N GLY A 393 -20.72 1.95 0.01
CA GLY A 393 -20.97 3.36 -0.30
C GLY A 393 -21.41 4.18 0.91
N CYS A 394 -21.85 5.40 0.68
CA CYS A 394 -22.30 6.32 1.71
C CYS A 394 -23.77 6.09 2.07
N TRP A 395 -24.02 5.78 3.34
CA TRP A 395 -25.35 5.59 3.90
C TRP A 395 -25.71 6.68 4.92
N ASN A 396 -26.98 7.05 4.97
CA ASN A 396 -27.58 7.72 6.12
C ASN A 396 -28.26 6.67 7.00
N VAL A 397 -27.93 6.67 8.28
CA VAL A 397 -28.64 5.90 9.30
C VAL A 397 -29.35 6.90 10.21
N HIS A 398 -30.66 7.02 10.03
CA HIS A 398 -31.50 7.84 10.87
C HIS A 398 -31.92 7.03 12.11
N VAL A 399 -31.54 7.50 13.29
CA VAL A 399 -31.91 6.91 14.58
C VAL A 399 -33.09 7.70 15.12
N HIS A 400 -34.24 7.05 15.21
CA HIS A 400 -35.45 7.62 15.79
C HIS A 400 -35.74 6.95 17.12
N VAL A 401 -35.86 7.74 18.19
CA VAL A 401 -36.14 7.26 19.55
C VAL A 401 -37.45 7.87 20.03
N LEU A 402 -38.44 7.00 20.28
CA LEU A 402 -39.72 7.38 20.84
C LEU A 402 -39.72 7.12 22.35
N THR A 403 -39.99 8.15 23.15
CA THR A 403 -40.12 8.04 24.60
C THR A 403 -41.54 7.63 25.02
N LYS A 404 -41.69 7.12 26.24
CA LYS A 404 -43.01 6.80 26.84
C LYS A 404 -43.91 8.03 27.02
N SER A 405 -43.31 9.23 27.03
CA SER A 405 -44.01 10.52 27.05
C SER A 405 -44.37 11.03 25.65
N LEU A 406 -44.16 10.22 24.60
CA LEU A 406 -44.41 10.56 23.21
C LEU A 406 -43.57 11.73 22.69
N GLU A 407 -42.40 11.96 23.27
CA GLU A 407 -41.38 12.84 22.70
C GLU A 407 -40.46 12.04 21.77
N ASP A 408 -40.18 12.61 20.60
CA ASP A 408 -39.27 12.09 19.59
C ASP A 408 -37.86 12.66 19.78
N VAL A 409 -36.86 11.81 19.60
CA VAL A 409 -35.44 12.19 19.63
C VAL A 409 -34.73 11.55 18.44
N ASP A 410 -34.37 12.40 17.49
CA ASP A 410 -33.81 11.98 16.20
C ASP A 410 -32.33 12.33 16.06
N ALA A 411 -31.58 11.46 15.40
CA ALA A 411 -30.20 11.73 15.00
C ALA A 411 -29.83 11.00 13.71
N ASP A 412 -29.34 11.75 12.73
CA ASP A 412 -28.79 11.19 11.48
C ASP A 412 -27.30 10.90 11.59
N PHE A 413 -26.87 9.72 11.12
CA PHE A 413 -25.46 9.35 11.06
C PHE A 413 -25.06 9.07 9.61
N SER A 414 -23.96 9.68 9.16
CA SER A 414 -23.40 9.41 7.83
C SER A 414 -22.33 8.32 7.95
N VAL A 415 -22.64 7.13 7.42
CA VAL A 415 -21.80 5.94 7.55
C VAL A 415 -21.26 5.56 6.17
N LEU A 416 -19.94 5.54 6.01
CA LEU A 416 -19.32 4.91 4.84
C LEU A 416 -19.18 3.41 5.08
N VAL A 417 -19.85 2.63 4.25
CA VAL A 417 -19.88 1.17 4.31
C VAL A 417 -18.87 0.59 3.32
N GLY A 418 -18.02 -0.32 3.81
CA GLY A 418 -17.02 -1.00 3.00
C GLY A 418 -17.60 -2.07 2.07
N SER A 419 -16.90 -2.35 0.96
CA SER A 419 -17.28 -3.43 0.06
C SER A 419 -16.91 -4.82 0.54
N GLN A 420 -15.84 -4.96 1.35
CA GLN A 420 -15.36 -6.16 2.07
C GLN A 420 -13.94 -6.00 2.61
#